data_AF-A0A7C0YBU9-F1
#
_entry.id   AF-A0A7C0YBU9-F1
#
_cell.length_a   1.000
_cell.length_b   1.000
_cell.length_c   1.000
_cell.angle_alpha   90.00
_cell.angle_beta   90.00
_cell.angle_gamma   90.00
#
_symmetry.space_group_name_H-M   'P 1'
#
loop_
_entity.id
_entity.type
_entity.pdbx_description
1 polymer ?
#
loop_
_entity_poly.entity_id
_entity_poly.type
_entity_poly.pdbx_seq_one_letter_code
_entity_poly.pdbx_strand_id
1 'polypeptide(L)'
;EYAAAFKINRHLVLPLGLFDHIPRIIDAIHDQGLPVIMDCKINDIGDTNAVITRYYLDAGFDAVIANPIIGWEGGLDAVFHIAREMKRGVILLCYMSHPAASEGYGLEIAVGKKERRPLYRIFAERALQWDADGVIVGATHLNRIREVRKILGDEIPILSPGVGAQGGSAKEAIDAGASYVIVGRSIVNADDPSSVARQIARETW
;
A
#
# COMPACT_ATOMS: atom_id res chain seq x y z
N GLU A 1 -11.99 -1.40 -16.75
CA GLU A 1 -11.12 -1.21 -17.94
C GLU A 1 -9.79 -0.53 -17.63
N TYR A 2 -9.75 0.61 -16.95
CA TYR A 2 -8.49 1.38 -16.70
C TYR A 2 -7.85 1.15 -15.33
N ALA A 3 -8.26 0.11 -14.60
CA ALA A 3 -7.75 -0.20 -13.26
C ALA A 3 -7.01 -1.54 -13.28
N ALA A 4 -5.85 -1.60 -12.63
CA ALA A 4 -5.11 -2.84 -12.41
C ALA A 4 -5.54 -3.56 -11.11
N ALA A 5 -6.08 -2.81 -10.15
CA ALA A 5 -6.53 -3.29 -8.84
C ALA A 5 -7.46 -2.25 -8.21
N PHE A 6 -8.22 -2.65 -7.19
CA PHE A 6 -8.95 -1.74 -6.32
C PHE A 6 -8.37 -1.76 -4.91
N LYS A 7 -8.41 -0.62 -4.21
CA LYS A 7 -7.95 -0.53 -2.82
C LYS A 7 -9.04 0.07 -1.95
N ILE A 8 -9.58 -0.72 -1.03
CA ILE A 8 -10.60 -0.26 -0.07
C ILE A 8 -9.90 0.16 1.22
N ASN A 9 -10.16 1.39 1.66
CA ASN A 9 -9.60 1.89 2.93
C ASN A 9 -10.53 1.58 4.09
N ARG A 10 -9.94 1.32 5.27
CA ARG A 10 -10.65 0.98 6.50
C ARG A 10 -11.80 1.92 6.85
N HIS A 11 -11.72 3.21 6.53
CA HIS A 11 -12.84 4.13 6.80
C HIS A 11 -14.13 3.78 6.06
N LEU A 12 -14.07 3.07 4.93
CA LEU A 12 -15.26 2.56 4.22
C LEU A 12 -15.75 1.25 4.83
N VAL A 13 -14.83 0.40 5.31
CA VAL A 13 -15.18 -0.89 5.95
C VAL A 13 -15.96 -0.68 7.24
N LEU A 14 -15.65 0.36 8.02
CA LEU A 14 -16.31 0.64 9.30
C LEU A 14 -17.84 0.81 9.17
N PRO A 15 -18.38 1.69 8.30
CA PRO A 15 -19.83 1.83 8.14
C PRO A 15 -20.47 0.74 7.27
N LEU A 16 -19.72 0.13 6.35
CA LEU A 16 -20.27 -0.88 5.43
C LEU A 16 -20.29 -2.30 6.03
N GLY A 17 -19.53 -2.53 7.10
CA GLY A 17 -19.42 -3.84 7.73
C GLY A 17 -18.54 -4.80 6.92
N LEU A 18 -17.49 -5.33 7.56
CA LEU A 18 -16.54 -6.25 6.92
C LEU A 18 -17.22 -7.53 6.39
N PHE A 19 -18.24 -8.00 7.09
CA PHE A 19 -18.98 -9.22 6.75
C PHE A 19 -20.38 -8.94 6.19
N ASP A 20 -20.75 -7.67 6.04
CA ASP A 20 -22.08 -7.26 5.60
C ASP A 20 -22.05 -6.82 4.13
N HIS A 21 -21.65 -5.57 3.85
CA HIS A 21 -21.69 -5.01 2.50
C HIS A 21 -20.36 -5.10 1.74
N ILE A 22 -19.23 -5.20 2.44
CA ILE A 22 -17.91 -5.28 1.81
C ILE A 22 -17.76 -6.50 0.87
N PRO A 23 -18.21 -7.72 1.22
CA PRO A 23 -18.06 -8.88 0.34
C PRO A 23 -18.72 -8.67 -1.02
N ARG A 24 -19.90 -8.03 -1.08
CA ARG A 24 -20.58 -7.72 -2.35
C ARG A 24 -19.79 -6.78 -3.26
N ILE A 25 -19.05 -5.84 -2.67
CA ILE A 25 -18.18 -4.93 -3.41
C ILE A 25 -16.96 -5.69 -3.95
N ILE A 26 -16.39 -6.58 -3.14
CA ILE A 26 -15.26 -7.43 -3.53
C ILE A 26 -15.68 -8.36 -4.66
N ASP A 27 -16.80 -9.08 -4.53
CA ASP A 27 -17.33 -9.98 -5.56
C ASP A 27 -17.51 -9.24 -6.89
N ALA A 28 -18.10 -8.04 -6.88
CA ALA A 28 -18.29 -7.24 -8.09
C ALA A 28 -16.96 -6.83 -8.77
N ILE A 29 -15.88 -6.69 -8.00
CA ILE A 29 -14.54 -6.41 -8.52
C ILE A 29 -13.88 -7.69 -9.05
N HIS A 30 -14.02 -8.81 -8.32
CA HIS A 30 -13.53 -10.13 -8.72
C HIS A 30 -14.21 -10.65 -9.99
N ASP A 31 -15.50 -10.35 -10.20
CA ASP A 31 -16.23 -10.65 -11.44
C ASP A 31 -15.62 -9.97 -12.68
N GLN A 32 -14.83 -8.91 -12.47
CA GLN A 32 -14.05 -8.24 -13.52
C GLN A 32 -12.60 -8.76 -13.62
N GLY A 33 -12.23 -9.78 -12.84
CA GLY A 33 -10.90 -10.37 -12.81
C GLY A 33 -9.83 -9.49 -12.15
N LEU A 34 -10.21 -8.54 -11.28
CA LEU A 34 -9.30 -7.58 -10.67
C LEU A 34 -9.10 -7.88 -9.17
N PRO A 35 -7.88 -7.70 -8.63
CA PRO A 35 -7.62 -7.90 -7.21
C PRO A 35 -8.08 -6.71 -6.35
N VAL A 36 -8.34 -6.99 -5.07
CA VAL A 36 -8.75 -6.00 -4.06
C VAL A 36 -7.77 -5.96 -2.88
N ILE A 37 -7.23 -4.77 -2.61
CA ILE A 37 -6.28 -4.51 -1.53
C ILE A 37 -7.00 -3.87 -0.34
N MET A 38 -6.82 -4.44 0.85
CA MET A 38 -7.28 -3.84 2.11
C MET A 38 -6.26 -2.85 2.66
N ASP A 39 -6.62 -1.57 2.69
CA ASP A 39 -5.83 -0.51 3.30
C ASP A 39 -6.21 -0.34 4.78
N CYS A 40 -5.72 -1.28 5.60
CA CYS A 40 -5.94 -1.38 7.04
C CYS A 40 -4.76 -0.93 7.90
N LYS A 41 -3.53 -0.94 7.35
CA LYS A 41 -2.27 -0.59 8.04
C LYS A 41 -2.09 -1.38 9.35
N ILE A 42 -2.15 -2.71 9.28
CA ILE A 42 -1.99 -3.62 10.43
C ILE A 42 -0.71 -3.27 11.20
N ASN A 43 -0.81 -3.13 12.52
CA ASN A 43 0.24 -2.56 13.37
C ASN A 43 0.05 -2.88 14.88
N ASP A 44 -0.23 -4.13 15.22
CA ASP A 44 -0.46 -4.59 16.60
C ASP A 44 0.53 -5.73 16.98
N ILE A 45 0.35 -6.37 18.13
CA ILE A 45 1.10 -7.59 18.49
C ILE A 45 0.67 -8.78 17.62
N GLY A 46 1.52 -9.81 17.53
CA GLY A 46 1.36 -10.96 16.63
C GLY A 46 -0.01 -11.64 16.70
N ASP A 47 -0.51 -11.94 17.90
CA ASP A 47 -1.81 -12.61 18.07
C ASP A 47 -2.98 -11.77 17.54
N THR A 48 -2.97 -10.46 17.83
CA THR A 48 -3.98 -9.53 17.32
C THR A 48 -3.88 -9.39 15.80
N ASN A 49 -2.65 -9.25 15.28
CA ASN A 49 -2.40 -9.18 13.85
C ASN A 49 -2.88 -10.43 13.12
N ALA A 50 -2.72 -11.61 13.73
CA ALA A 50 -3.15 -12.87 13.15
C ALA A 50 -4.67 -12.88 12.92
N VAL A 51 -5.44 -12.54 13.97
CA VAL A 51 -6.91 -12.47 13.91
C VAL A 51 -7.37 -11.44 12.88
N ILE A 52 -6.79 -10.24 12.91
CA ILE A 52 -7.15 -9.15 11.98
C ILE A 52 -6.85 -9.55 10.53
N THR A 53 -5.69 -10.14 10.27
CA THR A 53 -5.30 -10.57 8.92
C THR A 53 -6.27 -11.62 8.40
N ARG A 54 -6.57 -12.65 9.21
CA ARG A 54 -7.51 -13.71 8.83
C ARG A 54 -8.88 -13.12 8.47
N TYR A 55 -9.43 -12.23 9.28
CA TYR A 55 -10.73 -11.62 8.99
C TYR A 55 -10.78 -10.83 7.69
N TYR A 56 -9.72 -10.07 7.35
CA TYR A 56 -9.69 -9.38 6.06
C TYR A 56 -9.58 -10.37 4.90
N LEU A 57 -8.71 -11.37 5.00
CA LEU A 57 -8.52 -12.31 3.89
C LEU A 57 -9.75 -13.23 3.70
N ASP A 58 -10.41 -13.64 4.79
CA ASP A 58 -11.67 -14.41 4.74
C ASP A 58 -12.83 -13.60 4.15
N ALA A 59 -12.83 -12.27 4.32
CA ALA A 59 -13.80 -11.38 3.69
C ALA A 59 -13.58 -11.23 2.16
N GLY A 60 -12.50 -11.80 1.62
CA GLY A 60 -12.22 -11.84 0.19
C GLY A 60 -11.11 -10.89 -0.29
N PHE A 61 -10.45 -10.16 0.60
CA PHE A 61 -9.32 -9.30 0.17
C PHE A 61 -8.13 -10.13 -0.32
N ASP A 62 -7.47 -9.65 -1.39
CA ASP A 62 -6.34 -10.32 -2.03
C ASP A 62 -4.99 -9.95 -1.39
N ALA A 63 -4.93 -8.77 -0.76
CA ALA A 63 -3.76 -8.31 -0.03
C ALA A 63 -4.13 -7.38 1.12
N VAL A 64 -3.26 -7.30 2.13
CA VAL A 64 -3.39 -6.34 3.24
C VAL A 64 -2.21 -5.38 3.27
N ILE A 65 -2.48 -4.13 3.64
CA ILE A 65 -1.42 -3.16 3.96
C ILE A 65 -1.05 -3.27 5.44
N ALA A 66 0.23 -3.44 5.72
CA ALA A 66 0.80 -3.52 7.07
C ALA A 66 1.87 -2.44 7.30
N ASN A 67 2.06 -2.03 8.55
CA ASN A 67 3.08 -1.05 8.91
C ASN A 67 4.30 -1.77 9.50
N PRO A 68 5.48 -1.70 8.85
CA PRO A 68 6.67 -2.43 9.28
C PRO A 68 7.30 -1.92 10.58
N ILE A 69 6.80 -0.82 11.17
CA ILE A 69 7.39 -0.22 12.38
C ILE A 69 7.43 -1.17 13.59
N ILE A 70 6.43 -2.04 13.74
CA ILE A 70 6.29 -2.96 14.89
C ILE A 70 7.32 -4.09 14.91
N GLY A 71 8.02 -4.33 13.80
CA GLY A 71 9.03 -5.39 13.71
C GLY A 71 8.47 -6.76 13.28
N TRP A 72 9.38 -7.73 13.20
CA TRP A 72 9.10 -9.05 12.66
C TRP A 72 8.58 -10.03 13.72
N GLU A 73 9.46 -10.45 14.63
CA GLU A 73 9.18 -11.50 15.63
C GLU A 73 8.09 -11.08 16.61
N GLY A 74 7.01 -11.87 16.69
CA GLY A 74 5.85 -11.56 17.53
C GLY A 74 5.05 -10.34 17.05
N GLY A 75 5.22 -9.94 15.78
CA GLY A 75 4.65 -8.75 15.17
C GLY A 75 4.09 -9.06 13.79
N LEU A 76 4.85 -8.74 12.74
CA LEU A 76 4.42 -8.96 11.36
C LEU A 76 4.67 -10.37 10.83
N ASP A 77 5.53 -11.17 11.46
CA ASP A 77 5.70 -12.59 11.11
C ASP A 77 4.35 -13.32 11.03
N ALA A 78 3.43 -13.05 11.97
CA ALA A 78 2.07 -13.57 11.97
C ALA A 78 1.25 -13.18 10.72
N VAL A 79 1.36 -11.92 10.28
CA VAL A 79 0.66 -11.42 9.07
C VAL A 79 1.18 -12.15 7.83
N PHE A 80 2.50 -12.25 7.69
CA PHE A 80 3.13 -12.91 6.53
C PHE A 80 2.84 -14.41 6.51
N HIS A 81 2.85 -15.10 7.64
CA HIS A 81 2.50 -16.52 7.70
C HIS A 81 1.08 -16.79 7.22
N ILE A 82 0.10 -16.02 7.71
CA ILE A 82 -1.31 -16.18 7.31
C ILE A 82 -1.52 -15.82 5.84
N ALA A 83 -0.92 -14.72 5.38
CA ALA A 83 -1.03 -14.32 3.99
C ALA A 83 -0.47 -15.41 3.06
N ARG A 84 0.69 -16.00 3.37
CA ARG A 84 1.28 -17.11 2.61
C ARG A 84 0.43 -18.37 2.63
N GLU A 85 -0.08 -18.75 3.80
CA GLU A 85 -0.99 -19.89 3.95
C GLU A 85 -2.23 -19.75 3.05
N MET A 86 -2.78 -18.54 2.98
CA MET A 86 -3.97 -18.22 2.19
C MET A 86 -3.67 -17.85 0.73
N LYS A 87 -2.39 -17.79 0.33
CA LYS A 87 -1.93 -17.32 -0.99
C LYS A 87 -2.44 -15.90 -1.28
N ARG A 88 -2.09 -14.98 -0.40
CA ARG A 88 -2.49 -13.56 -0.39
C ARG A 88 -1.27 -12.68 -0.17
N GLY A 89 -1.40 -11.41 -0.56
CA GLY A 89 -0.28 -10.46 -0.53
C GLY A 89 -0.17 -9.63 0.75
N VAL A 90 1.05 -9.20 1.07
CA VAL A 90 1.34 -8.21 2.11
C VAL A 90 2.08 -7.03 1.50
N ILE A 91 1.51 -5.84 1.67
CA ILE A 91 2.08 -4.58 1.18
C ILE A 91 2.57 -3.76 2.38
N LEU A 92 3.82 -3.33 2.38
CA LEU A 92 4.40 -2.58 3.51
C LEU A 92 4.33 -1.06 3.33
N LEU A 93 3.94 -0.36 4.38
CA LEU A 93 3.88 1.09 4.42
C LEU A 93 5.26 1.72 4.64
N CYS A 94 5.92 2.17 3.56
CA CYS A 94 7.24 2.78 3.63
C CYS A 94 7.20 4.30 3.87
N TYR A 95 6.39 5.04 3.11
CA TYR A 95 6.30 6.50 3.26
C TYR A 95 4.91 7.03 2.86
N MET A 96 4.25 7.77 3.73
CA MET A 96 2.90 8.31 3.45
C MET A 96 2.95 9.60 2.62
N SER A 97 1.84 9.94 1.95
CA SER A 97 1.75 11.10 1.06
C SER A 97 1.44 12.44 1.75
N HIS A 98 1.11 12.42 3.04
CA HIS A 98 0.72 13.65 3.76
C HIS A 98 1.96 14.46 4.16
N PRO A 99 1.86 15.81 4.28
CA PRO A 99 3.02 16.68 4.48
C PRO A 99 3.89 16.34 5.70
N ALA A 100 3.27 15.98 6.83
CA ALA A 100 3.96 15.64 8.07
C ALA A 100 4.59 14.23 8.09
N ALA A 101 4.55 13.48 6.98
CA ALA A 101 5.12 12.13 6.92
C ALA A 101 6.62 12.10 7.29
N SER A 102 7.36 13.19 7.05
CA SER A 102 8.78 13.28 7.42
C SER A 102 9.03 13.23 8.92
N GLU A 103 8.07 13.63 9.76
CA GLU A 103 8.23 13.64 11.23
C GLU A 103 8.33 12.24 11.82
N GLY A 104 7.70 11.24 11.18
CA GLY A 104 7.80 9.84 11.59
C GLY A 104 8.69 9.02 10.66
N TYR A 105 8.36 8.99 9.36
CA TYR A 105 9.06 8.15 8.39
C TYR A 105 10.47 8.68 8.06
N GLY A 106 10.70 9.98 8.25
CA GLY A 106 12.01 10.63 8.04
C GLY A 106 12.93 10.58 9.27
N LEU A 107 12.54 9.95 10.37
CA LEU A 107 13.38 9.83 11.56
C LEU A 107 14.69 9.07 11.25
N GLU A 108 15.81 9.65 11.66
CA GLU A 108 17.15 9.11 11.44
C GLU A 108 17.52 8.06 12.50
N ILE A 109 17.49 6.80 12.11
CA ILE A 109 17.80 5.65 12.95
C ILE A 109 19.29 5.32 12.85
N ALA A 110 19.93 5.04 13.99
CA ALA A 110 21.29 4.53 14.00
C ALA A 110 21.31 3.07 13.55
N VAL A 111 22.00 2.79 12.44
CA VAL A 111 22.25 1.43 11.91
C VAL A 111 23.68 0.95 12.17
N GLY A 112 24.48 1.78 12.85
CA GLY A 112 25.83 1.46 13.29
C GLY A 112 26.41 2.60 14.13
N LYS A 113 27.72 2.54 14.44
CA LYS A 113 28.37 3.55 15.28
C LYS A 113 28.39 4.96 14.67
N LYS A 114 28.40 5.08 13.34
CA LYS A 114 28.51 6.36 12.62
C LYS A 114 27.48 6.54 11.51
N GLU A 115 26.66 5.54 11.25
CA GLU A 115 25.70 5.55 10.15
C GLU A 115 24.29 5.80 10.67
N ARG A 116 23.62 6.74 10.02
CA ARG A 116 22.23 7.11 10.25
C ARG A 116 21.48 6.92 8.95
N ARG A 117 20.28 6.35 9.04
CA ARG A 117 19.39 6.18 7.89
C ARG A 117 17.97 6.55 8.27
N PRO A 118 17.23 7.20 7.37
CA PRO A 118 15.84 7.51 7.62
C PRO A 118 15.00 6.22 7.66
N LEU A 119 14.00 6.21 8.54
CA LEU A 119 13.18 5.04 8.86
C LEU A 119 12.53 4.40 7.63
N TYR A 120 12.04 5.18 6.65
CA TYR A 120 11.45 4.60 5.43
C TYR A 120 12.43 3.79 4.57
N ARG A 121 13.74 4.07 4.63
CA ARG A 121 14.74 3.23 3.93
C ARG A 121 14.88 1.88 4.62
N ILE A 122 14.83 1.85 5.95
CA ILE A 122 14.82 0.61 6.74
C ILE A 122 13.54 -0.18 6.43
N PHE A 123 12.41 0.49 6.23
CA PHE A 123 11.16 -0.16 5.82
C PHE A 123 11.25 -0.78 4.43
N ALA A 124 11.90 -0.12 3.47
CA ALA A 124 12.16 -0.70 2.15
C ALA A 124 13.07 -1.93 2.23
N GLU A 125 14.10 -1.92 3.07
CA GLU A 125 14.95 -3.10 3.28
C GLU A 125 14.20 -4.26 3.93
N ARG A 126 13.32 -3.95 4.90
CA ARG A 126 12.41 -4.95 5.48
C ARG A 126 11.51 -5.57 4.42
N ALA A 127 11.04 -4.80 3.44
CA ALA A 127 10.23 -5.33 2.35
C ALA A 127 10.96 -6.42 1.56
N LEU A 128 12.24 -6.21 1.24
CA LEU A 128 13.08 -7.23 0.61
C LEU A 128 13.32 -8.43 1.53
N GLN A 129 13.71 -8.16 2.78
CA GLN A 129 14.03 -9.20 3.75
C GLN A 129 12.83 -10.12 4.05
N TRP A 130 11.63 -9.55 4.09
CA TRP A 130 10.40 -10.24 4.44
C TRP A 130 9.66 -10.78 3.22
N ASP A 131 10.16 -10.51 2.02
CA ASP A 131 9.54 -10.90 0.75
C ASP A 131 8.11 -10.36 0.64
N ALA A 132 7.98 -9.02 0.72
CA ALA A 132 6.70 -8.33 0.61
C ALA A 132 6.27 -8.15 -0.85
N ASP A 133 4.97 -8.27 -1.11
CA ASP A 133 4.38 -8.17 -2.45
C ASP A 133 4.31 -6.73 -2.99
N GLY A 134 4.64 -5.74 -2.16
CA GLY A 134 4.70 -4.35 -2.57
C GLY A 134 5.00 -3.40 -1.43
N VAL A 135 5.25 -2.14 -1.77
CA VAL A 135 5.38 -1.07 -0.79
C VAL A 135 4.55 0.14 -1.12
N ILE A 136 4.15 0.90 -0.10
CA ILE A 136 3.50 2.20 -0.25
C ILE A 136 4.52 3.33 -0.09
N VAL A 137 4.63 4.17 -1.13
CA VAL A 137 5.42 5.42 -1.10
C VAL A 137 4.61 6.54 -1.75
N GLY A 138 4.30 7.60 -1.01
CA GLY A 138 3.45 8.70 -1.49
C GLY A 138 3.95 9.39 -2.78
N ALA A 139 3.05 9.56 -3.76
CA ALA A 139 3.27 10.24 -5.04
C ALA A 139 3.69 11.72 -4.90
N THR A 140 3.43 12.32 -3.74
CA THR A 140 3.84 13.69 -3.39
C THR A 140 5.32 13.81 -3.03
N HIS A 141 6.06 12.69 -2.95
CA HIS A 141 7.45 12.66 -2.51
C HIS A 141 8.37 11.92 -3.50
N LEU A 142 8.53 12.46 -4.71
CA LEU A 142 9.29 11.84 -5.81
C LEU A 142 10.71 11.39 -5.43
N ASN A 143 11.42 12.18 -4.62
CA ASN A 143 12.76 11.81 -4.15
C ASN A 143 12.74 10.56 -3.27
N ARG A 144 11.69 10.36 -2.46
CA ARG A 144 11.54 9.14 -1.65
C ARG A 144 11.22 7.93 -2.53
N ILE A 145 10.40 8.10 -3.57
CA ILE A 145 10.14 7.04 -4.57
C ILE A 145 11.46 6.58 -5.21
N ARG A 146 12.27 7.52 -5.72
CA ARG A 146 13.56 7.20 -6.35
C ARG A 146 14.50 6.45 -5.40
N GLU A 147 14.57 6.88 -4.16
CA GLU A 147 15.45 6.25 -3.17
C GLU A 147 14.96 4.86 -2.75
N VAL A 148 13.64 4.67 -2.60
CA VAL A 148 13.07 3.35 -2.32
C VAL A 148 13.24 2.42 -3.53
N ARG A 149 13.01 2.90 -4.76
CA ARG A 149 13.26 2.11 -5.98
C ARG A 149 14.72 1.64 -6.08
N LYS A 150 15.68 2.49 -5.73
CA LYS A 150 17.11 2.10 -5.67
C LYS A 150 17.39 0.96 -4.70
N ILE A 151 16.62 0.87 -3.60
CA ILE A 151 16.75 -0.21 -2.63
C ILE A 151 16.09 -1.47 -3.17
N LEU A 152 14.84 -1.37 -3.63
CA LEU A 152 14.01 -2.51 -4.01
C LEU A 152 14.36 -3.15 -5.36
N GLY A 153 15.11 -2.45 -6.21
CA GLY A 153 15.28 -2.87 -7.61
C GLY A 153 13.94 -2.97 -8.32
N ASP A 154 13.82 -3.87 -9.29
CA ASP A 154 12.56 -4.16 -9.98
C ASP A 154 11.78 -5.33 -9.36
N GLU A 155 12.27 -5.87 -8.23
CA GLU A 155 11.73 -7.06 -7.58
C GLU A 155 10.39 -6.78 -6.87
N ILE A 156 10.30 -5.65 -6.15
CA ILE A 156 9.10 -5.28 -5.38
C ILE A 156 8.44 -4.03 -5.99
N PRO A 157 7.13 -4.08 -6.30
CA PRO A 157 6.43 -2.93 -6.87
C PRO A 157 6.20 -1.82 -5.83
N ILE A 158 6.28 -0.58 -6.30
CA ILE A 158 5.95 0.61 -5.51
C ILE A 158 4.55 1.10 -5.89
N LEU A 159 3.64 1.12 -4.93
CA LEU A 159 2.28 1.62 -5.07
C LEU A 159 2.20 3.03 -4.47
N SER A 160 1.86 4.02 -5.28
CA SER A 160 1.98 5.44 -4.91
C SER A 160 0.64 6.15 -4.78
N PRO A 161 0.11 6.33 -3.54
CA PRO A 161 -1.07 7.15 -3.31
C PRO A 161 -0.74 8.63 -3.27
N GLY A 162 -1.75 9.48 -3.45
CA GLY A 162 -1.61 10.94 -3.35
C GLY A 162 -1.65 11.66 -4.70
N VAL A 163 -1.90 10.95 -5.79
CA VAL A 163 -2.15 11.55 -7.10
C VAL A 163 -3.47 12.34 -7.09
N GLY A 164 -3.48 13.49 -7.77
CA GLY A 164 -4.67 14.33 -7.94
C GLY A 164 -4.98 15.12 -6.67
N ALA A 165 -5.91 14.65 -5.84
CA ALA A 165 -6.46 15.39 -4.69
C ALA A 165 -5.42 15.82 -3.63
N GLN A 166 -4.22 15.24 -3.61
CA GLN A 166 -3.13 15.66 -2.71
C GLN A 166 -1.98 16.37 -3.45
N GLY A 167 -2.16 16.67 -4.75
CA GLY A 167 -1.19 17.39 -5.57
C GLY A 167 -0.11 16.55 -6.22
N GLY A 168 -0.09 15.22 -6.05
CA GLY A 168 0.85 14.35 -6.75
C GLY A 168 0.51 14.20 -8.24
N SER A 169 1.53 14.15 -9.09
CA SER A 169 1.40 13.83 -10.52
C SER A 169 1.56 12.33 -10.76
N ALA A 170 0.67 11.76 -11.57
CA ALA A 170 0.72 10.34 -11.91
C ALA A 170 1.99 10.02 -12.71
N LYS A 171 2.21 10.79 -13.79
CA LYS A 171 3.37 10.65 -14.66
C LYS A 171 4.69 10.81 -13.90
N GLU A 172 4.82 11.84 -13.07
CA GLU A 172 6.07 12.08 -12.34
C GLU A 172 6.37 10.97 -11.31
N ALA A 173 5.34 10.39 -10.70
CA ALA A 173 5.52 9.25 -9.80
C ALA A 173 6.03 8.02 -10.54
N ILE A 174 5.48 7.70 -11.72
CA ILE A 174 5.97 6.60 -12.58
C ILE A 174 7.41 6.89 -13.04
N ASP A 175 7.69 8.09 -13.54
CA ASP A 175 9.05 8.50 -13.95
C ASP A 175 10.06 8.46 -12.78
N ALA A 176 9.59 8.63 -11.55
CA ALA A 176 10.40 8.50 -10.33
C ALA A 176 10.64 7.04 -9.89
N GLY A 177 9.94 6.08 -10.49
CA GLY A 177 10.08 4.66 -10.23
C GLY A 177 8.88 4.01 -9.54
N ALA A 178 7.71 4.67 -9.44
CA ALA A 178 6.49 3.98 -9.00
C ALA A 178 6.08 2.92 -10.04
N SER A 179 5.58 1.77 -9.57
CA SER A 179 5.00 0.74 -10.44
C SER A 179 3.53 1.00 -10.73
N TYR A 180 2.81 1.51 -9.71
CA TYR A 180 1.39 1.83 -9.81
C TYR A 180 1.09 3.12 -9.07
N VAL A 181 0.11 3.88 -9.56
CA VAL A 181 -0.45 5.02 -8.85
C VAL A 181 -1.79 4.65 -8.23
N ILE A 182 -2.06 5.15 -7.03
CA ILE A 182 -3.34 4.97 -6.35
C ILE A 182 -4.10 6.30 -6.37
N VAL A 183 -5.24 6.29 -7.04
CA VAL A 183 -6.11 7.46 -7.20
C VAL A 183 -7.48 7.13 -6.62
N GLY A 184 -7.96 7.97 -5.70
CA GLY A 184 -9.25 7.80 -5.03
C GLY A 184 -10.24 8.88 -5.45
N ARG A 185 -10.39 9.90 -4.59
CA ARG A 185 -11.37 10.99 -4.73
C ARG A 185 -11.39 11.66 -6.10
N SER A 186 -10.25 11.81 -6.77
CA SER A 186 -10.19 12.42 -8.10
C SER A 186 -10.94 11.63 -9.17
N ILE A 187 -11.07 10.31 -9.02
CA ILE A 187 -11.90 9.46 -9.89
C ILE A 187 -13.32 9.36 -9.32
N VAL A 188 -13.44 8.99 -8.04
CA VAL A 188 -14.74 8.66 -7.42
C VAL A 188 -15.71 9.85 -7.40
N ASN A 189 -15.20 11.08 -7.24
CA ASN A 189 -16.03 12.28 -7.14
C ASN A 189 -16.10 13.07 -8.45
N ALA A 190 -15.57 12.54 -9.55
CA ALA A 190 -15.65 13.21 -10.85
C ALA A 190 -17.05 13.05 -11.45
N ASP A 191 -17.47 14.03 -12.25
CA ASP A 191 -18.72 13.93 -13.03
C ASP A 191 -18.67 12.76 -14.03
N ASP A 192 -17.49 12.46 -14.56
CA ASP A 192 -17.21 11.29 -15.40
C ASP A 192 -15.97 10.53 -14.89
N PRO A 193 -16.16 9.58 -13.95
CA PRO A 193 -15.06 8.77 -13.40
C PRO A 193 -14.31 7.96 -14.47
N SER A 194 -15.00 7.52 -15.53
CA SER A 194 -14.40 6.70 -16.60
C SER A 194 -13.41 7.52 -17.43
N SER A 195 -13.80 8.74 -17.79
CA SER A 195 -12.92 9.67 -18.52
C SER A 195 -11.67 10.03 -17.71
N VAL A 196 -11.83 10.33 -16.41
CA VAL A 196 -10.68 10.64 -15.54
C VAL A 196 -9.76 9.41 -15.39
N ALA A 197 -10.31 8.22 -15.17
CA ALA A 197 -9.52 7.00 -15.07
C ALA A 197 -8.76 6.71 -16.38
N ARG A 198 -9.38 6.92 -17.54
CA ARG A 198 -8.75 6.79 -18.86
C ARG A 198 -7.60 7.77 -19.05
N GLN A 199 -7.78 9.03 -18.64
CA GLN A 199 -6.72 10.04 -18.74
C GLN A 199 -5.50 9.63 -17.91
N ILE A 200 -5.72 9.23 -16.67
CA ILE A 200 -4.64 8.81 -15.77
C ILE A 200 -3.93 7.58 -16.34
N ALA A 201 -4.68 6.59 -16.85
CA ALA A 201 -4.08 5.42 -17.47
C ALA A 201 -3.14 5.79 -18.63
N ARG A 202 -3.52 6.74 -19.49
CA ARG A 202 -2.67 7.23 -20.59
C ARG A 202 -1.38 7.92 -20.14
N GLU A 203 -1.35 8.44 -18.92
CA GLU A 203 -0.15 9.08 -18.34
C GLU A 203 0.80 8.06 -17.70
N THR A 204 0.32 6.84 -17.45
CA THR A 204 1.02 5.81 -16.67
C THR A 204 1.33 4.53 -17.43
N TRP A 205 0.80 4.37 -18.65
CA TRP A 205 0.97 3.20 -19.53
C TRP A 205 1.77 3.55 -20.77
#